data_AF-A0A1I0FJK6-F1
#
_entry.id   AF-A0A1I0FJK6-F1
#
_cell.length_a   1.000
_cell.length_b   1.000
_cell.length_c   1.000
_cell.angle_alpha   90.00
_cell.angle_beta   90.00
_cell.angle_gamma   90.00
#
_symmetry.space_group_name_H-M   'P 1'
#
loop_
_entity.id
_entity.type
_entity.pdbx_description
1 polymer ?
#
loop_
_entity_poly.entity_id
_entity_poly.type
_entity_poly.pdbx_seq_one_letter_code
_entity_poly.pdbx_strand_id
1 'polypeptide(L)'
;MRTPELLKVINNDDVRPVLLTGGTVISMNPMLGDWEQADVLIGGPVIVGVGPGLLTAAEDDGMIIIDCAGCLVLPSRTDFAETGTTGTLTPGDRADIAVIRIADPEGTPNGPAIARGGHLDVLLKDGRVTVWDGRPASDPPTVSEAAPPEAGIDHSYLGLWVDENDFVRQRLLPDGRYDEARGDRPSAYQGRYWINGTRIDYLDDLGFWAYGEFRDGQLHHAGYRFTRR
;
A
#
# COMPACT_ATOMS: atom_id res chain seq x y z
N MET A 1 6.66 15.28 -10.93
CA MET A 1 5.49 15.90 -11.61
C MET A 1 4.65 14.80 -12.23
N ARG A 2 3.33 14.80 -12.04
CA ARG A 2 2.45 13.72 -12.52
C ARG A 2 2.23 13.86 -14.03
N THR A 3 2.64 12.85 -14.80
CA THR A 3 2.61 12.92 -16.27
C THR A 3 1.50 12.06 -16.87
N PRO A 4 0.97 12.40 -18.06
CA PRO A 4 0.03 11.55 -18.78
C PRO A 4 0.60 10.18 -19.16
N GLU A 5 1.91 10.10 -19.40
CA GLU A 5 2.61 8.85 -19.71
C GLU A 5 2.58 7.88 -18.53
N LEU A 6 2.81 8.40 -17.31
CA LEU A 6 2.74 7.58 -16.09
C LEU A 6 1.31 7.06 -15.85
N LEU A 7 0.29 7.88 -16.08
CA LEU A 7 -1.10 7.44 -16.01
C LEU A 7 -1.42 6.31 -17.00
N LYS A 8 -0.89 6.39 -18.23
CA LYS A 8 -1.04 5.30 -19.21
C LYS A 8 -0.34 4.02 -18.77
N VAL A 9 0.81 4.12 -18.10
CA VAL A 9 1.50 2.95 -17.55
C VAL A 9 0.65 2.30 -16.46
N ILE A 10 0.14 3.09 -15.51
CA ILE A 10 -0.73 2.60 -14.43
C ILE A 10 -1.99 1.93 -14.99
N ASN A 11 -2.66 2.55 -15.97
CA ASN A 11 -3.93 2.04 -16.49
C ASN A 11 -3.78 0.79 -17.39
N ASN A 12 -2.60 0.56 -17.97
CA ASN A 12 -2.35 -0.59 -18.84
C ASN A 12 -1.66 -1.76 -18.11
N ASP A 13 -1.36 -1.59 -16.83
CA ASP A 13 -0.57 -2.52 -16.04
C ASP A 13 -1.29 -2.84 -14.74
N ASP A 14 -2.25 -3.78 -14.83
CA ASP A 14 -2.98 -4.28 -13.68
C ASP A 14 -2.14 -5.25 -12.82
N VAL A 15 -0.86 -5.51 -13.18
CA VAL A 15 0.01 -6.51 -12.53
C VAL A 15 0.99 -5.86 -11.57
N ARG A 16 1.65 -4.76 -11.98
CA ARG A 16 2.69 -4.15 -11.14
C ARG A 16 2.09 -3.35 -9.98
N PRO A 17 2.61 -3.53 -8.74
CA PRO A 17 2.18 -2.71 -7.60
C PRO A 17 2.44 -1.22 -7.84
N VAL A 18 1.60 -0.38 -7.25
CA VAL A 18 1.75 1.08 -7.26
C VAL A 18 2.23 1.53 -5.88
N LEU A 19 3.31 2.30 -5.83
CA LEU A 19 3.82 2.90 -4.59
C LEU A 19 3.55 4.40 -4.60
N LEU A 20 2.73 4.89 -3.67
CA LEU A 20 2.66 6.30 -3.32
C LEU A 20 3.80 6.60 -2.34
N THR A 21 4.71 7.52 -2.64
CA THR A 21 5.90 7.73 -1.80
C THR A 21 6.08 9.18 -1.34
N GLY A 22 6.60 9.35 -0.12
CA GLY A 22 7.05 10.64 0.41
C GLY A 22 5.94 11.60 0.86
N GLY A 23 4.70 11.15 0.94
CA GLY A 23 3.57 11.96 1.39
C GLY A 23 3.41 11.99 2.91
N THR A 24 2.68 12.99 3.43
CA THR A 24 2.15 12.95 4.79
C THR A 24 0.96 12.00 4.82
N VAL A 25 0.98 10.98 5.66
CA VAL A 25 -0.03 9.91 5.68
C VAL A 25 -0.87 10.02 6.95
N ILE A 26 -2.18 10.21 6.80
CA ILE A 26 -3.17 10.06 7.88
C ILE A 26 -3.88 8.74 7.65
N SER A 27 -3.59 7.73 8.48
CA SER A 27 -4.08 6.37 8.28
C SER A 27 -5.53 6.18 8.77
N MET A 28 -5.99 7.03 9.68
CA MET A 28 -7.22 6.84 10.46
C MET A 28 -7.26 5.54 11.27
N ASN A 29 -6.16 4.80 11.35
CA ASN A 29 -6.02 3.62 12.20
C ASN A 29 -5.11 3.95 13.40
N PRO A 30 -5.65 4.02 14.63
CA PRO A 30 -4.89 4.41 15.80
C PRO A 30 -3.79 3.41 16.18
N MET A 31 -3.84 2.16 15.68
CA MET A 31 -2.78 1.17 15.89
C MET A 31 -1.59 1.39 14.95
N LEU A 32 -1.84 1.90 13.73
CA LEU A 32 -0.79 2.24 12.77
C LEU A 32 -0.15 3.58 13.12
N GLY A 33 -0.98 4.55 13.54
CA GLY A 33 -0.56 5.94 13.69
C GLY A 33 -0.52 6.67 12.34
N ASP A 34 0.01 7.89 12.39
CA ASP A 34 0.14 8.78 11.24
C ASP A 34 1.61 9.19 11.07
N TRP A 35 1.96 9.65 9.87
CA TRP A 35 3.35 10.00 9.53
C TRP A 35 3.43 11.33 8.80
N GLU A 36 4.41 12.15 9.15
CA GLU A 36 4.76 13.35 8.38
C GLU A 36 5.30 13.00 6.99
N GLN A 37 6.00 11.86 6.89
CA GLN A 37 6.52 11.31 5.64
C GLN A 37 6.49 9.78 5.67
N ALA A 38 5.69 9.19 4.79
CA ALA A 38 5.59 7.75 4.62
C ALA A 38 5.18 7.37 3.19
N ASP A 39 5.13 6.07 2.96
CA ASP A 39 4.76 5.48 1.69
C ASP A 39 3.50 4.61 1.87
N VAL A 40 2.73 4.43 0.79
CA VAL A 40 1.57 3.53 0.73
C VAL A 40 1.71 2.65 -0.51
N LEU A 41 1.89 1.35 -0.30
CA LEU A 41 1.98 0.34 -1.35
C LEU A 41 0.61 -0.24 -1.65
N ILE A 42 0.28 -0.31 -2.94
CA ILE A 42 -1.01 -0.76 -3.46
C ILE A 42 -0.75 -1.95 -4.40
N GLY A 43 -1.45 -3.06 -4.14
CA GLY A 43 -1.42 -4.26 -4.97
C GLY A 43 -2.81 -4.58 -5.50
N GLY A 44 -3.05 -4.27 -6.78
CA GLY A 44 -4.40 -4.34 -7.34
C GLY A 44 -5.38 -3.48 -6.53
N PRO A 45 -6.49 -4.03 -6.02
CA PRO A 45 -7.50 -3.24 -5.31
C PRO A 45 -7.20 -3.03 -3.81
N VAL A 46 -6.06 -3.50 -3.30
CA VAL A 46 -5.81 -3.60 -1.86
C VAL A 46 -4.55 -2.82 -1.47
N ILE A 47 -4.59 -2.21 -0.28
CA ILE A 47 -3.42 -1.62 0.36
C ILE A 47 -2.54 -2.77 0.87
N VAL A 48 -1.31 -2.87 0.40
CA VAL A 48 -0.40 -3.96 0.77
C VAL A 48 0.49 -3.57 1.94
N GLY A 49 0.91 -2.31 2.01
CA GLY A 49 1.77 -1.82 3.08
C GLY A 49 1.68 -0.32 3.26
N VAL A 50 1.92 0.14 4.49
CA VAL A 50 1.92 1.55 4.86
C VAL A 50 3.04 1.82 5.85
N GLY A 51 3.79 2.89 5.61
CA GLY A 51 4.85 3.35 6.50
C GLY A 51 6.09 3.81 5.75
N PRO A 52 7.13 4.26 6.46
CA PRO A 52 8.35 4.74 5.85
C PRO A 52 9.19 3.59 5.27
N GLY A 53 9.95 3.88 4.21
CA GLY A 53 11.04 3.02 3.72
C GLY A 53 10.62 1.98 2.68
N LEU A 54 9.35 1.94 2.27
CA LEU A 54 8.86 1.03 1.24
C LEU A 54 9.43 1.36 -0.15
N LEU A 55 9.91 2.60 -0.36
CA LEU A 55 10.60 2.98 -1.59
C LEU A 55 11.81 2.07 -1.90
N THR A 56 12.52 1.60 -0.88
CA THR A 56 13.66 0.69 -1.08
C THR A 56 13.22 -0.68 -1.63
N ALA A 57 12.01 -1.13 -1.30
CA ALA A 57 11.43 -2.36 -1.84
C ALA A 57 10.94 -2.17 -3.29
N ALA A 58 10.54 -0.94 -3.66
CA ALA A 58 10.00 -0.66 -4.99
C ALA A 58 11.01 -0.83 -6.13
N GLU A 59 12.29 -0.56 -5.86
CA GLU A 59 13.35 -0.75 -6.84
C GLU A 59 13.54 -2.23 -7.22
N ASP A 60 13.38 -3.13 -6.24
CA ASP A 60 13.55 -4.58 -6.43
C ASP A 60 12.36 -5.22 -7.17
N ASP A 61 11.15 -4.68 -7.00
CA ASP A 61 9.90 -5.30 -7.46
C ASP A 61 9.30 -4.64 -8.71
N GLY A 62 10.02 -3.66 -9.30
CA GLY A 62 9.59 -2.95 -10.51
C GLY A 62 8.31 -2.13 -10.34
N MET A 63 8.00 -1.71 -9.11
CA MET A 63 6.77 -1.01 -8.77
C MET A 63 6.60 0.31 -9.55
N ILE A 64 5.37 0.71 -9.81
CA ILE A 64 5.06 2.01 -10.41
C ILE A 64 5.06 3.06 -9.29
N ILE A 65 6.04 3.97 -9.33
CA ILE A 65 6.23 4.98 -8.29
C ILE A 65 5.46 6.26 -8.62
N ILE A 66 4.67 6.74 -7.65
CA ILE A 66 4.00 8.04 -7.67
C ILE A 66 4.57 8.88 -6.52
N ASP A 67 5.30 9.93 -6.87
CA ASP A 67 5.79 10.92 -5.92
C ASP A 67 4.63 11.74 -5.34
N CYS A 68 4.49 11.67 -4.03
CA CYS A 68 3.47 12.35 -3.23
C CYS A 68 4.09 13.34 -2.24
N ALA A 69 5.35 13.73 -2.40
CA ALA A 69 5.95 14.80 -1.60
C ALA A 69 5.11 16.08 -1.65
N GLY A 70 4.91 16.72 -0.49
CA GLY A 70 4.04 17.90 -0.36
C GLY A 70 2.54 17.62 -0.52
N CYS A 71 2.13 16.34 -0.50
CA CYS A 71 0.73 15.92 -0.49
C CYS A 71 0.37 15.22 0.82
N LEU A 72 -0.89 15.33 1.19
CA LEU A 72 -1.56 14.53 2.21
C LEU A 72 -2.16 13.29 1.56
N VAL A 73 -1.94 12.12 2.15
CA VAL A 73 -2.46 10.82 1.71
C VAL A 73 -3.36 10.28 2.82
N LEU A 74 -4.62 10.00 2.49
CA LEU A 74 -5.65 9.60 3.47
C LEU A 74 -6.70 8.70 2.81
N PRO A 75 -7.57 8.04 3.58
CA PRO A 75 -8.75 7.38 3.03
C PRO A 75 -9.60 8.37 2.23
N SER A 76 -10.12 7.95 1.08
CA SER A 76 -10.92 8.82 0.20
C SER A 76 -12.29 9.20 0.78
N ARG A 77 -12.76 8.44 1.76
CA ARG A 77 -13.96 8.70 2.55
C ARG A 77 -13.48 9.04 3.96
N THR A 78 -13.17 10.31 4.18
CA THR A 78 -12.79 10.81 5.49
C THR A 78 -13.68 11.98 5.86
N ASP A 79 -14.32 11.87 7.00
CA ASP A 79 -14.97 12.98 7.69
C ASP A 79 -14.12 13.32 8.91
N PHE A 80 -13.50 14.51 8.88
CA PHE A 80 -12.66 14.98 9.98
C PHE A 80 -13.47 15.66 11.10
N ALA A 81 -14.76 15.91 10.91
CA ALA A 81 -15.63 16.50 11.91
C ALA A 81 -16.31 15.43 12.79
N GLU A 82 -16.41 14.19 12.29
CA GLU A 82 -16.94 13.05 13.05
C GLU A 82 -15.81 12.23 13.68
N THR A 83 -16.08 11.64 14.85
CA THR A 83 -15.11 10.81 15.60
C THR A 83 -15.14 9.33 15.18
N GLY A 84 -15.82 9.00 14.09
CA GLY A 84 -15.91 7.64 13.55
C GLY A 84 -15.00 7.43 12.33
N THR A 85 -14.49 6.22 12.15
CA THR A 85 -13.68 5.88 10.97
C THR A 85 -14.60 5.51 9.80
N THR A 86 -14.59 6.32 8.74
CA THR A 86 -15.32 6.06 7.49
C THR A 86 -14.49 5.27 6.45
N GLY A 87 -13.23 4.97 6.82
CA GLY A 87 -12.26 4.15 6.12
C GLY A 87 -10.89 4.27 6.81
N THR A 88 -9.99 3.32 6.57
CA THR A 88 -8.60 3.36 7.07
C THR A 88 -7.62 3.07 5.95
N LEU A 89 -6.35 3.44 6.15
CA LEU A 89 -5.22 2.97 5.34
C LEU A 89 -4.57 1.77 6.02
N THR A 90 -5.36 0.79 6.45
CA THR A 90 -4.80 -0.43 7.01
C THR A 90 -4.39 -1.34 5.87
N PRO A 91 -3.20 -1.96 5.88
CA PRO A 91 -2.90 -3.07 4.98
C PRO A 91 -4.07 -4.07 4.95
N GLY A 92 -4.41 -4.60 3.78
CA GLY A 92 -5.57 -5.45 3.54
C GLY A 92 -6.90 -4.71 3.34
N ASP A 93 -6.99 -3.41 3.63
CA ASP A 93 -8.14 -2.59 3.24
C ASP A 93 -8.13 -2.32 1.75
N ARG A 94 -9.28 -1.88 1.22
CA ARG A 94 -9.37 -1.37 -0.14
C ARG A 94 -8.49 -0.16 -0.34
N ALA A 95 -7.87 -0.09 -1.51
CA ALA A 95 -7.11 1.06 -1.96
C ALA A 95 -8.03 2.19 -2.46
N ASP A 96 -8.83 2.70 -1.53
CA ASP A 96 -9.73 3.83 -1.67
C ASP A 96 -9.06 5.07 -1.07
N ILE A 97 -8.13 5.69 -1.81
CA ILE A 97 -7.16 6.65 -1.28
C ILE A 97 -7.34 8.01 -1.96
N ALA A 98 -7.37 9.08 -1.17
CA ALA A 98 -7.24 10.45 -1.67
C ALA A 98 -5.83 10.98 -1.40
N VAL A 99 -5.21 11.51 -2.44
CA VAL A 99 -3.96 12.28 -2.36
C VAL A 99 -4.32 13.74 -2.60
N ILE A 100 -4.19 14.56 -1.56
CA ILE A 100 -4.54 15.97 -1.56
C ILE A 100 -3.27 16.80 -1.53
N ARG A 101 -3.10 17.71 -2.47
CA ARG A 101 -1.97 18.63 -2.48
C ARG A 101 -2.08 19.62 -1.31
N ILE A 102 -1.05 19.72 -0.47
CA ILE A 102 -1.07 20.60 0.72
C ILE A 102 -0.93 22.07 0.30
N ALA A 103 -0.09 22.32 -0.70
CA ALA A 103 0.19 23.65 -1.23
C ALA A 103 0.39 23.61 -2.74
N ASP A 104 0.33 24.77 -3.38
CA ASP A 104 0.74 24.88 -4.77
C ASP A 104 2.22 24.49 -4.92
N PRO A 105 2.59 23.76 -5.99
CA PRO A 105 3.99 23.53 -6.31
C PRO A 105 4.74 24.85 -6.44
N GLU A 106 6.00 24.87 -6.03
CA GLU A 106 6.86 26.04 -6.18
C GLU A 106 6.90 26.50 -7.64
N GLY A 107 6.78 27.82 -7.86
CA GLY A 107 6.73 28.41 -9.20
C GLY A 107 5.34 28.44 -9.85
N THR A 108 4.29 27.97 -9.17
CA THR A 108 2.90 28.12 -9.66
C THR A 108 2.51 29.60 -9.76
N PRO A 109 2.16 30.13 -10.96
CA PRO A 109 1.85 31.55 -11.12
C PRO A 109 0.52 31.93 -10.45
N ASN A 110 0.50 33.04 -9.71
CA ASN A 110 -0.75 33.62 -9.19
C ASN A 110 -1.68 34.05 -10.33
N GLY A 111 -2.97 33.67 -10.30
CA GLY A 111 -3.93 34.03 -11.35
C GLY A 111 -5.23 33.23 -11.36
N PRO A 112 -6.19 33.56 -12.24
CA PRO A 112 -7.50 32.92 -12.32
C PRO A 112 -7.36 31.43 -12.70
N ALA A 113 -7.81 30.57 -11.78
CA ALA A 113 -7.53 29.14 -11.70
C ALA A 113 -8.30 28.27 -12.72
N ILE A 114 -8.25 28.58 -14.02
CA ILE A 114 -8.86 27.70 -15.05
C ILE A 114 -7.87 26.61 -15.52
N ALA A 115 -6.56 26.86 -15.41
CA ALA A 115 -5.53 25.88 -15.75
C ALA A 115 -5.09 24.98 -14.57
N ARG A 116 -5.46 25.34 -13.33
CA ARG A 116 -5.08 24.63 -12.11
C ARG A 116 -5.99 23.42 -11.92
N GLY A 117 -5.42 22.21 -11.83
CA GLY A 117 -6.17 21.04 -11.37
C GLY A 117 -6.66 21.22 -9.94
N GLY A 118 -7.66 20.45 -9.52
CA GLY A 118 -8.15 20.46 -8.14
C GLY A 118 -7.06 20.10 -7.12
N HIS A 119 -7.30 20.41 -5.84
CA HIS A 119 -6.42 19.99 -4.74
C HIS A 119 -6.44 18.48 -4.50
N LEU A 120 -7.56 17.80 -4.81
CA LEU A 120 -7.58 16.35 -4.92
C LEU A 120 -6.77 15.95 -6.14
N ASP A 121 -5.52 15.61 -5.89
CA ASP A 121 -4.50 15.47 -6.92
C ASP A 121 -4.53 14.07 -7.55
N VAL A 122 -4.63 13.04 -6.72
CA VAL A 122 -4.90 11.67 -7.13
C VAL A 122 -6.06 11.12 -6.31
N LEU A 123 -6.97 10.40 -6.95
CA LEU A 123 -7.99 9.60 -6.28
C LEU A 123 -7.87 8.16 -6.78
N LEU A 124 -7.64 7.24 -5.86
CA LEU A 124 -7.75 5.82 -6.13
C LEU A 124 -9.09 5.29 -5.61
N LYS A 125 -9.77 4.50 -6.44
CA LYS A 125 -10.98 3.75 -6.11
C LYS A 125 -10.79 2.30 -6.49
N ASP A 126 -10.90 1.40 -5.52
CA ASP A 126 -10.54 -0.01 -5.69
C ASP A 126 -9.14 -0.17 -6.32
N GLY A 127 -8.17 0.66 -5.90
CA GLY A 127 -6.80 0.67 -6.44
C GLY A 127 -6.64 1.26 -7.84
N ARG A 128 -7.72 1.68 -8.51
CA ARG A 128 -7.67 2.33 -9.82
C ARG A 128 -7.66 3.84 -9.70
N VAL A 129 -6.81 4.49 -10.49
CA VAL A 129 -6.73 5.95 -10.56
C VAL A 129 -7.95 6.51 -11.30
N THR A 130 -8.76 7.30 -10.60
CA THR A 130 -9.98 7.96 -11.11
C THR A 130 -9.84 9.48 -11.17
N VAL A 131 -8.93 10.06 -10.39
CA VAL A 131 -8.46 11.45 -10.53
C VAL A 131 -6.95 11.43 -10.65
N TRP A 132 -6.42 12.22 -11.58
CA TRP A 132 -5.00 12.37 -11.86
C TRP A 132 -4.66 13.83 -12.16
N ASP A 133 -3.64 14.36 -11.47
CA ASP A 133 -3.20 15.75 -11.58
C ASP A 133 -4.37 16.75 -11.40
N GLY A 134 -5.26 16.44 -10.46
CA GLY A 134 -6.41 17.29 -10.16
C GLY A 134 -7.55 17.23 -11.19
N ARG A 135 -7.56 16.24 -12.08
CA ARG A 135 -8.55 16.09 -13.16
C ARG A 135 -9.11 14.66 -13.21
N PRO A 136 -10.37 14.44 -13.58
CA PRO A 136 -10.90 13.09 -13.80
C PRO A 136 -10.04 12.33 -14.82
N ALA A 137 -9.52 11.17 -14.43
CA ALA A 137 -8.97 10.21 -15.37
C ALA A 137 -10.17 9.55 -16.06
N SER A 138 -10.25 9.61 -17.40
CA SER A 138 -11.40 9.09 -18.15
C SER A 138 -11.72 7.64 -17.74
N ASP A 139 -12.98 7.37 -17.39
CA ASP A 139 -13.47 6.27 -16.52
C ASP A 139 -12.96 4.84 -16.83
N PRO A 140 -12.65 4.04 -15.79
CA PRO A 140 -12.68 2.58 -15.81
C PRO A 140 -13.94 1.97 -15.14
N PRO A 141 -14.30 0.70 -15.43
CA PRO A 141 -15.53 0.07 -14.95
C PRO A 141 -15.44 -0.39 -13.48
N THR A 142 -16.59 -0.36 -12.82
CA THR A 142 -16.83 -0.76 -11.42
C THR A 142 -16.84 -2.28 -11.26
N VAL A 143 -16.15 -2.82 -10.23
CA VAL A 143 -16.51 -4.13 -9.67
C VAL A 143 -16.34 -4.21 -8.15
N SER A 144 -17.47 -4.58 -7.55
CA SER A 144 -17.87 -4.81 -6.16
C SER A 144 -16.85 -5.30 -5.13
N GLU A 145 -17.09 -4.82 -3.91
CA GLU A 145 -16.42 -5.14 -2.66
C GLU A 145 -16.97 -6.36 -1.93
N ALA A 146 -16.10 -7.17 -1.32
CA ALA A 146 -16.43 -8.24 -0.38
C ALA A 146 -15.81 -7.96 1.00
N ALA A 147 -16.59 -8.20 2.05
CA ALA A 147 -16.34 -7.84 3.47
C ALA A 147 -15.52 -8.89 4.25
N PRO A 148 -14.88 -8.52 5.39
CA PRO A 148 -14.00 -9.42 6.14
C PRO A 148 -14.74 -10.20 7.25
N PRO A 149 -14.26 -11.41 7.62
CA PRO A 149 -14.62 -12.05 8.89
C PRO A 149 -13.45 -12.09 9.89
N GLU A 150 -13.80 -12.07 11.18
CA GLU A 150 -12.92 -12.39 12.32
C GLU A 150 -12.72 -13.91 12.48
N ALA A 151 -11.54 -14.36 12.93
CA ALA A 151 -11.37 -15.48 13.88
C ALA A 151 -9.89 -15.83 14.19
N GLY A 152 -9.60 -16.08 15.48
CA GLY A 152 -8.93 -17.28 16.05
C GLY A 152 -7.57 -17.79 15.53
N ILE A 153 -6.65 -18.09 16.45
CA ILE A 153 -5.24 -18.46 16.18
C ILE A 153 -5.05 -19.98 15.95
N ASP A 154 -4.30 -20.33 14.89
CA ASP A 154 -3.62 -21.63 14.69
C ASP A 154 -2.09 -21.41 14.59
N HIS A 155 -1.31 -22.21 15.33
CA HIS A 155 0.15 -22.14 15.40
C HIS A 155 0.85 -22.98 14.30
N SER A 156 0.10 -23.43 13.29
CA SER A 156 0.60 -24.34 12.25
C SER A 156 1.46 -23.66 11.18
N TYR A 157 1.60 -22.34 11.10
CA TYR A 157 2.23 -21.63 9.97
C TYR A 157 3.76 -21.38 10.06
N LEU A 158 4.42 -21.81 11.14
CA LEU A 158 5.86 -21.57 11.36
C LEU A 158 6.78 -22.20 10.29
N GLY A 159 7.95 -21.63 10.06
CA GLY A 159 8.95 -22.20 9.16
C GLY A 159 9.18 -21.36 7.91
N LEU A 160 9.79 -21.99 6.90
CA LEU A 160 10.26 -21.30 5.69
C LEU A 160 9.20 -21.36 4.59
N TRP A 161 8.84 -20.19 4.10
CA TRP A 161 7.97 -19.92 2.97
C TRP A 161 8.83 -19.40 1.82
N VAL A 162 8.72 -20.03 0.65
CA VAL A 162 9.58 -19.75 -0.50
C VAL A 162 8.69 -19.46 -1.70
N ASP A 163 8.96 -18.37 -2.42
CA ASP A 163 8.26 -18.04 -3.65
C ASP A 163 8.60 -19.03 -4.78
N GLU A 164 7.87 -18.95 -5.90
CA GLU A 164 8.00 -19.91 -7.01
C GLU A 164 9.43 -20.02 -7.58
N ASN A 165 10.24 -18.97 -7.45
CA ASN A 165 11.58 -18.88 -8.03
C ASN A 165 12.73 -18.92 -7.00
N ASP A 166 12.46 -19.15 -5.71
CA ASP A 166 13.42 -19.04 -4.60
C ASP A 166 14.06 -17.64 -4.46
N PHE A 167 13.47 -16.63 -5.09
CA PHE A 167 13.91 -15.25 -5.01
C PHE A 167 13.56 -14.65 -3.67
N VAL A 168 12.31 -14.79 -3.22
CA VAL A 168 11.88 -14.33 -1.89
C VAL A 168 11.71 -15.54 -0.97
N ARG A 169 12.38 -15.47 0.19
CA ARG A 169 12.38 -16.52 1.21
C ARG A 169 12.01 -15.90 2.54
N GLN A 170 10.80 -16.17 3.00
CA GLN A 170 10.25 -15.64 4.25
C GLN A 170 10.23 -16.72 5.33
N ARG A 171 10.92 -16.49 6.43
CA ARG A 171 10.97 -17.39 7.58
C ARG A 171 10.13 -16.82 8.73
N LEU A 172 9.13 -17.57 9.18
CA LEU A 172 8.35 -17.25 10.38
C LEU A 172 8.93 -18.00 11.58
N LEU A 173 9.40 -17.25 12.59
CA LEU A 173 10.08 -17.77 13.77
C LEU A 173 9.12 -17.96 14.96
N PRO A 174 9.35 -18.93 15.85
CA PRO A 174 8.44 -19.25 16.96
C PRO A 174 8.23 -18.12 17.98
N ASP A 175 9.12 -17.13 18.02
CA ASP A 175 9.07 -15.97 18.91
C ASP A 175 8.25 -14.80 18.34
N GLY A 176 7.56 -15.01 17.21
CA GLY A 176 6.76 -13.97 16.56
C GLY A 176 7.58 -13.00 15.71
N ARG A 177 8.84 -13.35 15.39
CA ARG A 177 9.70 -12.60 14.47
C ARG A 177 9.68 -13.22 13.07
N TYR A 178 9.82 -12.39 12.04
CA TYR A 178 10.10 -12.87 10.69
C TYR A 178 11.46 -12.39 10.19
N ASP A 179 11.98 -13.13 9.22
CA ASP A 179 13.17 -12.78 8.46
C ASP A 179 12.88 -13.10 6.99
N GLU A 180 12.92 -12.08 6.13
CA GLU A 180 12.77 -12.22 4.69
C GLU A 180 14.13 -12.01 4.01
N ALA A 181 14.52 -12.95 3.16
CA ALA A 181 15.67 -12.80 2.26
C ALA A 181 15.17 -12.60 0.83
N ARG A 182 15.85 -11.72 0.07
CA ARG A 182 15.58 -11.47 -1.35
C ARG A 182 16.84 -11.67 -2.17
N GLY A 183 16.84 -12.65 -3.08
CA GLY A 183 18.00 -13.03 -3.88
C GLY A 183 19.24 -13.26 -3.01
N ASP A 184 20.30 -12.49 -3.27
CA ASP A 184 21.58 -12.54 -2.55
C ASP A 184 21.61 -11.65 -1.30
N ARG A 185 20.53 -10.94 -0.97
CA ARG A 185 20.42 -10.10 0.23
C ARG A 185 19.79 -10.92 1.37
N PRO A 186 20.61 -11.55 2.25
CA PRO A 186 20.08 -12.21 3.42
C PRO A 186 19.46 -11.17 4.35
N SER A 187 18.35 -11.51 5.00
CA SER A 187 17.67 -10.63 5.96
C SER A 187 17.36 -9.24 5.39
N ALA A 188 16.83 -9.24 4.18
CA ALA A 188 16.36 -8.07 3.44
C ALA A 188 15.35 -7.24 4.26
N TYR A 189 14.45 -7.93 4.97
CA TYR A 189 13.45 -7.37 5.87
C TYR A 189 13.31 -8.25 7.12
N GLN A 190 13.05 -7.62 8.26
CA GLN A 190 12.95 -8.28 9.55
C GLN A 190 11.98 -7.51 10.44
N GLY A 191 11.22 -8.23 11.24
CA GLY A 191 10.31 -7.57 12.16
C GLY A 191 9.46 -8.54 12.94
N ARG A 192 8.33 -8.04 13.43
CA ARG A 192 7.31 -8.82 14.13
C ARG A 192 6.19 -9.20 13.19
N TYR A 193 5.52 -10.30 13.51
CA TYR A 193 4.29 -10.66 12.84
C TYR A 193 3.22 -11.14 13.83
N TRP A 194 1.97 -11.05 13.40
CA TRP A 194 0.80 -11.54 14.12
C TRP A 194 -0.10 -12.30 13.14
N ILE A 195 -0.65 -13.43 13.56
CA ILE A 195 -1.55 -14.23 12.73
C ILE A 195 -2.93 -14.23 13.39
N ASN A 196 -3.96 -13.93 12.59
CA ASN A 196 -5.36 -14.00 12.98
C ASN A 196 -6.11 -14.79 11.90
N GLY A 197 -6.42 -16.06 12.19
CA GLY A 197 -7.05 -16.96 11.24
C GLY A 197 -6.14 -17.27 10.06
N THR A 198 -6.58 -16.88 8.86
CA THR A 198 -5.78 -16.98 7.62
C THR A 198 -4.98 -15.71 7.33
N ARG A 199 -5.18 -14.62 8.08
CA ARG A 199 -4.44 -13.37 7.85
C ARG A 199 -3.16 -13.33 8.68
N ILE A 200 -2.10 -12.79 8.09
CA ILE A 200 -0.85 -12.45 8.78
C ILE A 200 -0.53 -10.97 8.58
N ASP A 201 -0.20 -10.27 9.65
CA ASP A 201 0.21 -8.88 9.67
C ASP A 201 1.66 -8.78 10.11
N TYR A 202 2.41 -7.86 9.51
CA TYR A 202 3.83 -7.65 9.77
C TYR A 202 4.06 -6.20 10.21
N LEU A 203 4.96 -6.01 11.17
CA LEU A 203 5.57 -4.73 11.50
C LEU A 203 7.09 -4.91 11.37
N ASP A 204 7.65 -4.34 10.30
CA ASP A 204 9.08 -4.36 10.05
C ASP A 204 9.84 -3.48 11.05
N ASP A 205 11.09 -3.82 11.33
CA ASP A 205 11.97 -3.04 12.19
C ASP A 205 12.32 -1.67 11.57
N LEU A 206 12.15 -1.51 10.25
CA LEU A 206 12.20 -0.22 9.55
C LEU A 206 10.92 0.62 9.74
N GLY A 207 9.88 0.06 10.36
CA GLY A 207 8.69 0.79 10.79
C GLY A 207 7.51 0.78 9.82
N PHE A 208 7.58 0.02 8.72
CA PHE A 208 6.42 -0.18 7.84
C PHE A 208 5.59 -1.40 8.26
N TRP A 209 4.29 -1.32 7.99
CA TRP A 209 3.35 -2.42 8.14
C TRP A 209 3.11 -3.08 6.79
N ALA A 210 2.93 -4.40 6.78
CA ALA A 210 2.52 -5.16 5.61
C ALA A 210 1.57 -6.28 6.01
N TYR A 211 0.84 -6.85 5.04
CA TYR A 211 -0.07 -7.98 5.30
C TYR A 211 0.11 -9.12 4.29
N GLY A 212 -0.27 -10.32 4.69
CA GLY A 212 -0.44 -11.48 3.84
C GLY A 212 -1.63 -12.34 4.25
N GLU A 213 -1.93 -13.34 3.44
CA GLU A 213 -3.03 -14.28 3.69
C GLU A 213 -2.65 -15.71 3.29
N PHE A 214 -2.97 -16.66 4.15
CA PHE A 214 -2.85 -18.08 3.91
C PHE A 214 -4.09 -18.59 3.15
N ARG A 215 -3.91 -19.10 1.94
CA ARG A 215 -4.97 -19.68 1.10
C ARG A 215 -4.47 -20.98 0.49
N ASP A 216 -5.26 -22.05 0.60
CA ASP A 216 -4.94 -23.36 0.02
C ASP A 216 -3.53 -23.90 0.35
N GLY A 217 -3.04 -23.60 1.56
CA GLY A 217 -1.71 -24.00 2.02
C GLY A 217 -0.55 -23.14 1.48
N GLN A 218 -0.85 -22.06 0.75
CA GLN A 218 0.11 -21.06 0.27
C GLN A 218 -0.01 -19.77 1.07
N LEU A 219 1.08 -19.03 1.21
CA LEU A 219 1.06 -17.66 1.71
C LEU A 219 1.04 -16.70 0.52
N HIS A 220 0.06 -15.80 0.48
CA HIS A 220 -0.02 -14.71 -0.47
C HIS A 220 0.38 -13.41 0.22
N HIS A 221 1.47 -12.79 -0.21
CA HIS A 221 2.00 -11.60 0.43
C HIS A 221 2.77 -10.74 -0.57
N ALA A 222 2.54 -9.43 -0.57
CA ALA A 222 3.26 -8.46 -1.40
C ALA A 222 3.38 -8.81 -2.90
N GLY A 223 2.36 -9.46 -3.47
CA GLY A 223 2.37 -9.91 -4.87
C GLY A 223 3.04 -11.28 -5.11
N TYR A 224 3.64 -11.87 -4.08
CA TYR A 224 4.24 -13.20 -4.14
C TYR A 224 3.28 -14.28 -3.64
N ARG A 225 3.47 -15.48 -4.17
CA ARG A 225 2.89 -16.72 -3.67
C ARG A 225 4.00 -17.59 -3.14
N PHE A 226 3.92 -17.96 -1.88
CA PHE A 226 4.90 -18.79 -1.23
C PHE A 226 4.34 -20.18 -0.95
N THR A 227 5.20 -21.17 -1.12
CA THR A 227 4.97 -22.55 -0.66
C THR A 227 5.85 -22.84 0.55
N ARG A 228 5.34 -23.66 1.46
CA ARG A 228 6.09 -24.04 2.66
C ARG A 228 7.08 -25.16 2.33
N ARG A 229 8.31 -25.05 2.83
CA ARG A 229 9.35 -26.10 2.78
C ARG A 229 9.45 -26.91 4.06
#